data_AF-A0A4P6Q4Y0-F1
#
_entry.id   AF-A0A4P6Q4Y0-F1
#
_cell.length_a   1.000
_cell.length_b   1.000
_cell.length_c   1.000
_cell.angle_alpha   90.00
_cell.angle_beta   90.00
_cell.angle_gamma   90.00
#
_symmetry.space_group_name_H-M   'P 1'
#
loop_
_entity.id
_entity.type
_entity.pdbx_description
1 polymer ?
#
loop_
_entity_poly.entity_id
_entity_poly.type
_entity_poly.pdbx_seq_one_letter_code
_entity_poly.pdbx_strand_id
1 'polypeptide(L)'
;MRPTTHEFDTELRHDGRVVTLGAVTYRGRTVLQPGPDRFAPLRRWARDVAEQLGGPVTWRASAEGQVVDEGTVHPAERAVEEEPDQAC
;
A
#
# COMPACT_ATOMS: atom_id res chain seq x y z
N MET A 1 -26.90 16.78 -4.89
CA MET A 1 -26.56 15.39 -4.49
C MET A 1 -25.43 15.46 -3.50
N ARG A 2 -25.58 14.89 -2.30
CA ARG A 2 -24.48 14.83 -1.31
C ARG A 2 -23.41 13.89 -1.87
N PRO A 3 -22.12 14.27 -1.89
CA PRO A 3 -21.07 13.31 -2.23
C PRO A 3 -21.17 12.19 -1.21
N THR A 4 -21.48 10.98 -1.67
CA THR A 4 -21.51 9.80 -0.82
C THR A 4 -20.07 9.54 -0.38
N THR A 5 -19.79 9.91 0.85
CA THR A 5 -18.57 9.54 1.55
C THR A 5 -18.62 8.02 1.74
N HIS A 6 -17.95 7.26 0.86
CA HIS A 6 -17.90 5.81 1.00
C HIS A 6 -16.74 5.45 1.93
N GLU A 7 -17.08 4.77 3.01
CA GLU A 7 -16.12 4.14 3.91
C GLU A 7 -15.65 2.83 3.33
N PHE A 8 -14.33 2.61 3.35
CA PHE A 8 -13.71 1.36 2.93
C PHE A 8 -12.90 0.79 4.09
N ASP A 9 -13.02 -0.50 4.31
CA ASP A 9 -12.05 -1.24 5.10
C ASP A 9 -10.81 -1.45 4.23
N THR A 10 -9.69 -0.90 4.67
CA THR A 10 -8.43 -0.84 3.92
C THR A 10 -7.37 -1.62 4.66
N GLU A 11 -6.59 -2.41 3.93
CA GLU A 11 -5.48 -3.20 4.48
C GLU A 11 -4.29 -3.21 3.52
N LEU A 12 -3.08 -3.16 4.09
CA LEU A 12 -1.84 -3.43 3.37
C LEU A 12 -1.34 -4.81 3.78
N ARG A 13 -0.94 -5.62 2.79
CA ARG A 13 -0.49 -6.99 2.98
C ARG A 13 0.88 -7.20 2.37
N HIS A 14 1.77 -7.86 3.09
CA HIS A 14 3.04 -8.37 2.58
C HIS A 14 3.03 -9.88 2.77
N ASP A 15 3.34 -10.63 1.71
CA ASP A 15 3.29 -12.11 1.72
C ASP A 15 1.92 -12.66 2.21
N GLY A 16 0.83 -11.99 1.84
CA GLY A 16 -0.52 -12.35 2.26
C GLY A 16 -0.87 -12.06 3.72
N ARG A 17 0.03 -11.46 4.51
CA ARG A 17 -0.24 -11.06 5.90
C ARG A 17 -0.38 -9.55 6.02
N VAL A 18 -1.28 -9.08 6.88
CA VAL A 18 -1.42 -7.64 7.14
C VAL A 18 -0.10 -7.11 7.67
N VAL A 19 0.38 -6.00 7.09
CA VAL A 19 1.64 -5.38 7.49
C VAL A 19 1.48 -4.75 8.87
N THR A 20 2.44 -5.05 9.74
CA THR A 20 2.62 -4.37 11.02
C THR A 20 4.04 -3.81 11.07
N LEU A 21 4.18 -2.49 11.22
CA LEU A 21 5.48 -1.82 11.44
C LEU A 21 5.50 -1.22 12.84
N GLY A 22 6.38 -1.73 13.70
CA GLY A 22 6.41 -1.35 15.10
C GLY A 22 5.07 -1.63 15.79
N ALA A 23 4.46 -0.58 16.36
CA ALA A 23 3.14 -0.66 16.99
C ALA A 23 1.97 -0.38 16.03
N VAL A 24 2.24 -0.09 14.75
CA VAL A 24 1.23 0.31 13.76
C VAL A 24 0.85 -0.89 12.89
N THR A 25 -0.41 -1.28 12.94
CA THR A 25 -1.01 -2.25 12.02
C THR A 25 -1.65 -1.49 10.85
N TYR A 26 -1.24 -1.79 9.62
CA TYR A 26 -1.76 -1.15 8.41
C TYR A 26 -3.09 -1.78 7.98
N ARG A 27 -4.08 -1.67 8.86
CA ARG A 27 -5.46 -2.06 8.64
C ARG A 27 -6.37 -1.06 9.33
N GLY A 28 -7.35 -0.52 8.61
CA GLY A 28 -8.28 0.44 9.18
C GLY A 28 -9.38 0.83 8.22
N ARG A 29 -10.38 1.54 8.76
CA ARG A 29 -11.47 2.09 7.96
C ARG A 29 -11.12 3.50 7.49
N THR A 30 -11.10 3.70 6.19
CA THR A 30 -10.74 4.97 5.57
C THR A 30 -11.87 5.45 4.67
N VAL A 31 -12.21 6.73 4.83
CA VAL A 31 -13.10 7.44 3.94
C VAL A 31 -12.33 7.83 2.68
N LEU A 32 -12.77 7.38 1.50
CA LEU A 32 -12.15 7.73 0.23
C LEU A 32 -13.10 8.55 -0.64
N GLN A 33 -12.59 9.68 -1.14
CA GLN A 33 -13.34 10.56 -2.03
C GLN A 33 -13.71 9.83 -3.33
N PRO A 34 -14.92 10.04 -3.87
CA PRO A 34 -15.30 9.46 -5.16
C PRO A 34 -14.46 10.05 -6.30
N GLY A 35 -14.08 9.23 -7.27
CA GLY A 35 -13.29 9.64 -8.44
C GLY A 35 -12.48 8.50 -9.04
N PRO A 36 -11.88 8.70 -10.24
CA PRO A 36 -11.07 7.69 -10.92
C PRO A 36 -9.83 7.29 -10.11
N ASP A 37 -9.30 8.21 -9.30
CA ASP A 37 -8.10 8.01 -8.48
C ASP A 37 -8.40 7.84 -6.99
N ARG A 38 -9.60 7.39 -6.64
CA ARG A 38 -10.02 7.27 -5.24
C ARG A 38 -9.09 6.42 -4.37
N PHE A 39 -8.41 5.44 -4.96
CA PHE A 39 -7.45 4.55 -4.27
C PHE A 39 -5.99 5.00 -4.44
N ALA A 40 -5.72 6.18 -5.04
CA ALA A 40 -4.38 6.76 -5.09
C ALA A 40 -3.70 6.88 -3.70
N PRO A 41 -4.40 7.28 -2.62
CA PRO A 41 -3.81 7.29 -1.29
C PRO A 41 -3.34 5.90 -0.82
N LEU A 42 -4.13 4.85 -1.09
CA LEU A 42 -3.77 3.47 -0.74
C LEU A 42 -2.56 2.99 -1.54
N ARG A 43 -2.53 3.26 -2.84
CA ARG A 43 -1.38 2.95 -3.71
C ARG A 43 -0.10 3.60 -3.20
N ARG A 44 -0.19 4.87 -2.78
CA ARG A 44 0.95 5.61 -2.22
C ARG A 44 1.44 5.00 -0.91
N TRP A 45 0.54 4.73 0.04
CA TRP A 45 0.93 4.08 1.30
C TRP A 45 1.55 2.70 1.09
N ALA A 46 0.96 1.90 0.21
CA ALA A 46 1.51 0.60 -0.14
C ALA A 46 2.94 0.74 -0.70
N ARG A 47 3.21 1.78 -1.48
CA ARG A 47 4.53 2.04 -2.06
C ARG A 47 5.54 2.41 -0.97
N ASP A 48 5.19 3.35 -0.08
CA ASP A 48 6.03 3.74 1.04
C ASP A 48 6.36 2.53 1.95
N VAL A 49 5.39 1.63 2.16
CA VAL A 49 5.58 0.41 2.95
C VAL A 49 6.40 -0.64 2.19
N ALA A 50 6.20 -0.80 0.89
CA ALA A 50 6.98 -1.71 0.05
C ALA A 50 8.46 -1.31 0.05
N GLU A 51 8.75 0.00 -0.04
CA GLU A 51 10.11 0.54 0.02
C GLU A 51 10.75 0.29 1.39
N GLN A 52 10.01 0.45 2.49
CA GLN A 52 10.50 0.14 3.84
C GLN A 52 10.76 -1.35 4.06
N LEU A 53 9.89 -2.22 3.52
CA LEU A 53 10.03 -3.67 3.65
C LEU A 53 11.01 -4.28 2.64
N GLY A 54 11.38 -3.54 1.59
CA GLY A 54 12.19 -4.05 0.48
C GLY A 54 11.50 -5.15 -0.32
N GLY A 55 10.16 -5.20 -0.31
CA GLY A 55 9.41 -6.27 -0.95
C GLY A 55 7.99 -5.87 -1.35
N PRO A 56 7.31 -6.67 -2.18
CA PRO A 56 6.00 -6.34 -2.71
C PRO A 56 4.94 -6.21 -1.61
N VAL A 57 4.09 -5.21 -1.74
CA VAL A 57 2.97 -4.94 -0.83
C VAL A 57 1.68 -4.83 -1.63
N THR A 58 0.70 -5.63 -1.24
CA THR A 58 -0.65 -5.61 -1.79
C THR A 58 -1.53 -4.71 -0.93
N TRP A 59 -2.10 -3.66 -1.52
CA TRP A 59 -3.18 -2.90 -0.89
C TRP A 59 -4.52 -3.47 -1.32
N ARG A 60 -5.47 -3.44 -0.40
CA ARG A 60 -6.83 -3.92 -0.63
C ARG A 60 -7.83 -2.95 -0.02
N ALA A 61 -8.86 -2.64 -0.78
CA ALA A 61 -10.02 -1.90 -0.33
C ALA A 61 -11.24 -2.82 -0.36
N SER A 62 -11.96 -2.88 0.75
CA SER A 62 -13.20 -3.63 0.86
C SER A 62 -14.33 -2.71 1.30
N ALA A 63 -15.53 -2.91 0.77
CA ALA A 63 -16.75 -2.28 1.24
C ALA A 63 -17.75 -3.37 1.58
N GLU A 64 -18.39 -3.29 2.75
CA GLU A 64 -19.40 -4.27 3.19
C GLU A 64 -18.90 -5.72 3.15
N GLY A 65 -17.61 -5.92 3.43
CA GLY A 65 -16.96 -7.24 3.43
C GLY A 65 -16.63 -7.80 2.03
N GLN A 66 -16.86 -7.04 0.95
CA GLN A 66 -16.49 -7.38 -0.42
C GLN A 66 -15.28 -6.57 -0.86
N VAL A 67 -14.33 -7.22 -1.55
CA VAL A 67 -13.20 -6.51 -2.17
C VAL A 67 -13.71 -5.70 -3.32
N VAL A 68 -13.56 -4.38 -3.22
CA VAL A 68 -13.95 -3.46 -4.30
C VAL A 68 -12.78 -3.20 -5.24
N ASP A 69 -11.55 -3.21 -4.71
CA ASP A 69 -10.35 -3.00 -5.49
C ASP A 69 -9.13 -3.52 -4.72
N GLU A 70 -8.12 -3.95 -5.47
CA GLU A 70 -6.83 -4.36 -4.92
C GLU A 70 -5.70 -4.12 -5.93
N GLY A 71 -4.49 -3.99 -5.43
CA GLY A 71 -3.32 -3.89 -6.27
C GLY A 71 -2.05 -4.19 -5.52
N THR A 72 -1.04 -4.67 -6.24
CA THR A 72 0.29 -4.92 -5.68
C THR A 72 1.26 -3.87 -6.19
N VAL A 73 2.01 -3.28 -5.27
CA VAL A 73 3.11 -2.37 -5.59
C VAL A 73 4.42 -3.01 -5.17
N HIS A 74 5.42 -2.85 -6.02
CA HIS A 74 6.77 -3.29 -5.76
C HIS A 74 7.58 -2.11 -5.22
N PRO A 75 8.61 -2.34 -4.39
CA PRO A 75 9.56 -1.29 -4.06
C PRO A 75 10.22 -0.77 -5.35
N ALA A 76 10.77 0.45 -5.33
CA ALA A 76 11.78 0.77 -6.34
C ALA A 76 12.86 -0.31 -6.27
N GLU A 77 13.33 -0.80 -7.41
CA GLU A 77 14.63 -1.46 -7.43
C GLU A 77 15.58 -0.46 -6.77
N ARG A 78 16.11 -0.82 -5.58
CA ARG A 78 17.27 -0.11 -5.09
C ARG A 78 18.27 -0.31 -6.20
N ALA A 79 18.63 0.77 -6.89
CA ALA A 79 19.93 0.85 -7.50
C ALA A 79 20.88 0.52 -6.35
N VAL A 80 21.27 -0.74 -6.24
CA VAL A 80 22.57 -1.08 -5.74
C VAL A 80 23.47 -0.35 -6.72
N GLU A 81 23.83 0.89 -6.36
CA GLU A 81 25.12 1.40 -6.73
C GLU A 81 26.06 0.30 -6.22
N GLU A 82 26.40 -0.63 -7.12
CA GLU A 82 27.64 -1.35 -7.07
C GLU A 82 28.68 -0.25 -6.99
N GLU A 83 29.06 0.14 -5.76
CA GLU A 83 30.32 0.78 -5.50
C GLU A 83 31.37 -0.21 -6.02
N PRO A 84 32.09 0.06 -7.13
CA PRO A 84 33.30 -0.70 -7.37
C PRO A 84 34.29 -0.27 -6.29
N ASP A 85 34.27 -1.01 -5.18
CA ASP A 85 35.35 -1.06 -4.22
C ASP A 85 36.63 -1.42 -4.99
N GLN A 86 37.38 -0.36 -5.25
CA GLN A 86 38.80 -0.26 -5.49
C GLN A 86 39.59 -1.58 -5.30
N ALA A 87 40.24 -2.04 -6.37
CA ALA A 87 41.42 -2.89 -6.26
C ALA A 87 42.59 -2.25 -7.02
N CYS A 88 43.67 -2.05 -6.25
CA CYS A 88 44.95 -1.39 -6.50
C CYS A 88 45.65 -1.62 -7.84
#